data_AF-A0A067FZ20-F1
#
_entry.id   AF-A0A067FZ20-F1
#
_cell.length_a   1.000
_cell.length_b   1.000
_cell.length_c   1.000
_cell.angle_alpha   90.00
_cell.angle_beta   90.00
_cell.angle_gamma   90.00
#
_symmetry.space_group_name_H-M   'P 1'
#
loop_
_entity.id
_entity.type
_entity.pdbx_description
1 polymer ?
#
loop_
_entity_poly.entity_id
_entity_poly.type
_entity_poly.pdbx_seq_one_letter_code
_entity_poly.pdbx_strand_id
1 'polypeptide(L)' 'NAAYLIIRGMKTLHLRVQQQNSTALRMAKILEAHPKVKRVHYPGLKSHPEHHIATQQMTGFGGVVSFE' A
#
# COMPACT_ATOMS: atom_id res chain seq x y z
N ASN A 1 -27.22 11.67 -6.89
CA ASN A 1 -26.74 10.34 -7.36
C ASN A 1 -25.34 9.93 -6.87
N ALA A 2 -24.45 10.84 -6.45
CA ALA A 2 -23.10 10.47 -5.99
C ALA A 2 -23.08 9.56 -4.75
N ALA A 3 -23.92 9.84 -3.74
CA ALA A 3 -23.97 9.04 -2.51
C ALA A 3 -24.27 7.55 -2.77
N TYR A 4 -25.18 7.25 -3.71
CA TYR A 4 -25.50 5.88 -4.08
C TYR A 4 -24.29 5.13 -4.67
N LEU A 5 -23.51 5.78 -5.53
CA LEU A 5 -22.33 5.16 -6.14
C LEU A 5 -21.23 4.85 -5.12
N ILE A 6 -21.07 5.70 -4.09
CA ILE A 6 -20.14 5.44 -2.98
C ILE A 6 -20.59 4.21 -2.20
N ILE A 7 -21.87 4.15 -1.78
CA ILE A 7 -22.41 2.99 -1.05
C ILE A 7 -22.26 1.70 -1.86
N ARG A 8 -22.53 1.76 -3.18
CA ARG A 8 -22.32 0.62 -4.09
C ARG A 8 -20.86 0.19 -4.13
N GLY A 9 -19.92 1.14 -4.22
CA GLY A 9 -18.48 0.86 -4.21
C GLY A 9 -17.98 0.29 -2.88
N MET A 10 -18.55 0.72 -1.75
CA MET A 10 -18.16 0.25 -0.41
C MET A 10 -18.43 -1.24 -0.19
N LYS A 11 -19.38 -1.84 -0.91
CA LYS A 11 -19.69 -3.28 -0.82
C LYS A 11 -18.48 -4.17 -1.05
N THR A 12 -17.51 -3.73 -1.86
CA THR A 12 -16.29 -4.48 -2.18
C THR A 12 -15.02 -3.82 -1.63
N LEU A 13 -15.14 -2.85 -0.71
CA LEU A 13 -14.00 -2.10 -0.20
C LEU A 13 -12.93 -3.00 0.41
N HIS A 14 -13.33 -3.91 1.30
CA HIS A 14 -12.42 -4.83 1.97
C HIS A 14 -11.65 -5.73 0.98
N LEU A 15 -12.34 -6.30 -0.02
CA LEU A 15 -11.71 -7.11 -1.07
C LEU A 15 -10.66 -6.33 -1.85
N ARG A 16 -11.01 -5.10 -2.26
CA ARG A 16 -10.11 -4.23 -3.04
C ARG A 16 -8.91 -3.78 -2.21
N VAL A 17 -9.12 -3.34 -0.97
CA VAL A 17 -8.04 -2.88 -0.07
C VAL A 17 -7.10 -4.02 0.28
N GLN A 18 -7.61 -5.23 0.52
CA GLN A 18 -6.76 -6.41 0.76
C GLN A 18 -5.85 -6.71 -0.45
N GLN A 19 -6.42 -6.74 -1.65
CA GLN A 19 -5.65 -6.98 -2.88
C GLN A 19 -4.64 -5.86 -3.13
N GLN A 20 -5.03 -4.60 -2.92
CA GLN A 20 -4.16 -3.44 -3.06
C GLN A 20 -2.96 -3.52 -2.10
N ASN A 21 -3.19 -3.81 -0.82
CA ASN A 21 -2.12 -3.99 0.17
C ASN A 21 -1.15 -5.10 -0.22
N SER A 22 -1.67 -6.27 -0.61
CA SER A 22 -0.83 -7.42 -1.01
C SER A 22 0.02 -7.11 -2.24
N THR A 23 -0.59 -6.51 -3.26
CA THR A 23 0.09 -6.15 -4.51
C THR A 23 1.14 -5.08 -4.26
N ALA A 24 0.80 -4.02 -3.52
CA ALA A 24 1.71 -2.92 -3.22
C ALA A 24 2.94 -3.41 -2.43
N LEU A 25 2.78 -4.25 -1.41
CA LEU A 25 3.93 -4.81 -0.68
C LEU A 25 4.83 -5.66 -1.58
N ARG A 26 4.24 -6.49 -2.45
CA ARG A 26 5.02 -7.29 -3.41
C ARG A 26 5.80 -6.40 -4.37
N MET A 27 5.15 -5.40 -4.96
CA MET A 27 5.78 -4.48 -5.90
C MET A 27 6.84 -3.60 -5.23
N ALA A 28 6.58 -3.12 -4.01
CA ALA A 28 7.55 -2.34 -3.24
C ALA A 28 8.84 -3.12 -3.01
N LYS A 29 8.76 -4.42 -2.66
CA LYS A 29 9.94 -5.28 -2.52
C LYS A 29 10.69 -5.51 -3.84
N ILE A 30 9.95 -5.71 -4.94
CA ILE A 30 10.54 -5.87 -6.28
C ILE A 30 11.29 -4.60 -6.69
N LEU A 31 10.67 -3.42 -6.48
CA LEU A 31 11.26 -2.13 -6.79
C LEU A 31 12.47 -1.85 -5.90
N GLU A 32 12.42 -2.17 -4.61
CA GLU A 32 13.51 -1.95 -3.66
C GLU A 32 14.76 -2.75 -4.03
N ALA A 33 14.58 -3.93 -4.62
CA ALA A 33 15.68 -4.76 -5.10
C ALA A 33 16.16 -4.40 -6.52
N HIS A 34 15.47 -3.50 -7.23
CA HIS A 34 15.73 -3.26 -8.64
C HIS A 34 16.90 -2.27 -8.84
N PRO A 35 17.94 -2.60 -9.63
CA PRO A 35 19.19 -1.81 -9.70
C PRO A 35 19.01 -0.42 -10.33
N LYS A 36 17.89 -0.15 -11.01
CA LYS A 36 17.56 1.16 -11.58
C LYS A 36 16.65 2.01 -10.68
N VAL A 37 16.29 1.52 -9.50
CA VAL A 37 15.49 2.26 -8.52
C VAL A 37 16.42 2.65 -7.39
N LYS A 38 16.56 3.95 -7.17
CA LYS A 38 17.43 4.52 -6.14
C LYS A 38 16.79 4.39 -4.76
N ARG A 39 15.47 4.57 -4.65
CA ARG A 39 14.76 4.48 -3.38
C ARG A 39 13.28 4.13 -3.56
N VAL A 40 12.73 3.38 -2.61
CA VAL A 40 11.29 3.10 -2.51
C VAL A 40 10.74 3.63 -1.19
N HIS A 41 9.58 4.27 -1.27
CA HIS A 41 8.83 4.78 -0.14
C HIS A 41 7.54 3.97 0.02
N TYR A 42 7.55 3.03 0.97
CA TYR A 42 6.38 2.24 1.29
C TYR A 42 6.37 1.86 2.78
N PRO A 43 5.31 2.16 3.55
CA PRO A 43 5.27 1.90 4.99
C PRO A 43 5.45 0.42 5.38
N GLY A 44 5.16 -0.50 4.47
CA GLY A 44 5.32 -1.94 4.68
C GLY A 44 6.74 -2.47 4.49
N LEU A 45 7.69 -1.66 4.02
CA LEU A 45 9.11 -2.04 3.92
C LEU A 45 9.81 -1.75 5.25
N LYS A 46 10.69 -2.65 5.69
CA LYS A 46 11.49 -2.46 6.92
C LYS A 46 12.48 -1.30 6.82
N SER A 47 12.83 -0.91 5.60
CA SER A 47 13.69 0.25 5.30
C SER A 47 12.97 1.59 5.48
N HIS A 48 11.64 1.60 5.56
CA HIS A 48 10.89 2.83 5.79
C HIS A 48 11.12 3.34 7.22
N PRO A 49 11.49 4.62 7.43
CA PRO A 49 11.85 5.15 8.76
C PRO A 49 10.77 4.87 9.82
N GLU A 50 9.50 5.08 9.44
CA GLU A 50 8.35 4.90 10.33
C GLU A 50 7.65 3.54 10.16
N HIS A 51 8.35 2.50 9.68
CA HIS A 51 7.77 1.16 9.55
C HIS A 51 7.20 0.63 10.89
N HIS A 52 7.88 0.94 11.99
CA HIS A 52 7.47 0.54 13.33
C HIS A 52 6.15 1.21 13.73
N ILE A 53 6.00 2.52 13.50
CA ILE A 53 4.74 3.25 13.74
C ILE A 53 3.64 2.72 12.82
N ALA A 54 3.93 2.53 11.52
CA ALA A 54 2.98 1.98 10.56
C ALA A 54 2.44 0.62 11.01
N THR A 55 3.30 -0.26 11.53
CA THR A 55 2.90 -1.57 12.07
C THR A 55 2.05 -1.45 13.33
N GLN A 56 2.29 -0.44 14.17
CA GLN A 56 1.51 -0.22 15.39
C GLN A 56 0.10 0.34 15.10
N GLN A 57 -0.03 1.26 14.13
CA GLN A 57 -1.29 2.00 13.92
C GLN A 57 -2.09 1.56 12.68
N MET A 58 -1.49 0.83 11.73
CA MET A 58 -2.14 0.44 10.48
C MET A 58 -2.36 -1.08 10.42
N THR A 59 -3.54 -1.51 9.95
CA THR A 59 -3.87 -2.93 9.73
C THR A 59 -3.47 -3.43 8.32
N GLY A 60 -2.88 -2.55 7.52
CA GLY A 60 -2.32 -2.80 6.20
C GLY A 60 -1.69 -1.52 5.65
N PHE A 61 -0.75 -1.63 4.72
CA PHE A 61 0.15 -0.53 4.36
C PHE A 61 -0.32 0.33 3.16
N GLY A 62 -1.55 0.13 2.70
CA GLY A 62 -2.14 0.85 1.58
C GLY A 62 -1.69 0.33 0.21
N GLY A 63 -2.32 0.87 -0.82
CA GLY A 63 -2.07 0.53 -2.22
C GLY A 63 -1.09 1.45 -2.96
N VAL A 64 -0.52 2.45 -2.30
CA VAL A 64 0.32 3.48 -2.94
C VAL A 64 1.79 3.20 -2.64
N VAL A 65 2.62 3.20 -3.69
CA VAL A 65 4.07 3.04 -3.62
C VAL A 65 4.69 4.18 -4.42
N SER A 66 5.61 4.94 -3.82
CA SER A 66 6.40 5.96 -4.51
C SER A 66 7.85 5.51 -4.61
N PHE A 67 8.55 5.85 -5.69
CA PHE A 67 9.95 5.48 -5.89
C PHE A 67 10.65 6.48 -6.82
N GLU A 68 11.97 6.57 -6.68
CA GLU A 68 12.88 7.38 -7.53
C GLU A 68 14.09 6.55 -7.96
#